data_AF-A0A0A1U977-F1
#
_entry.id   AF-A0A0A1U977-F1
#
_cell.length_a   1.000
_cell.length_b   1.000
_cell.length_c   1.000
_cell.angle_alpha   90.00
_cell.angle_beta   90.00
_cell.angle_gamma   90.00
#
_symmetry.space_group_name_H-M   'P 1'
#
loop_
_entity.id
_entity.type
_entity.pdbx_description
1 polymer ?
#
loop_
_entity_poly.entity_id
_entity_poly.type
_entity_poly.pdbx_seq_one_letter_code
_entity_poly.pdbx_strand_id
1 'polypeptide(L)'
;MSTLGSYHAMIVSKYFITINDFINLELVCKKFRGNMEKFHFNPIPLNSKTLGYFPNIETLHLWNKEDENFGNGFLIKFNKNHVYNGMYEDVNKNRVYVPKRMFYQIVVWFDVDYVTINDENTSQNIKFKNIIYTKNNRKQFGNNIPLNVTSIGFRCFNQCYS
;
A
#
# COMPACT_ATOMS: atom_id res chain seq x y z
N MET A 1 25.24 29.62 8.76
CA MET A 1 24.83 28.20 8.68
C MET A 1 23.35 28.12 8.37
N SER A 2 22.94 27.49 7.28
CA SER A 2 21.53 27.22 7.00
C SER A 2 21.03 26.09 7.90
N THR A 3 19.94 26.32 8.64
CA THR A 3 19.32 25.29 9.49
C THR A 3 18.12 24.66 8.80
N LEU A 4 17.88 23.36 9.02
CA LEU A 4 16.74 22.66 8.42
C LEU A 4 15.41 23.24 8.90
N GLY A 5 14.59 23.74 7.98
CA GLY A 5 13.25 24.27 8.28
C GLY A 5 12.29 23.18 8.77
N SER A 6 11.21 23.56 9.48
CA SER A 6 10.21 22.59 9.98
C SER A 6 9.48 21.88 8.84
N TYR A 7 9.24 22.57 7.72
CA TYR A 7 8.69 21.97 6.50
C TYR A 7 9.66 20.99 5.84
N HIS A 8 10.93 21.38 5.70
CA HIS A 8 11.96 20.51 5.14
C HIS A 8 12.22 19.27 6.02
N ALA A 9 12.14 19.41 7.35
CA ALA A 9 12.19 18.27 8.27
C ALA A 9 11.04 17.28 8.05
N MET A 10 9.83 17.78 7.79
CA MET A 10 8.69 16.94 7.42
C MET A 10 8.97 16.15 6.13
N ILE A 11 9.53 16.80 5.09
CA ILE A 11 9.92 16.12 3.85
C ILE A 11 10.96 15.04 4.10
N VAL A 12 12.01 15.34 4.86
CA VAL A 12 13.06 14.37 5.20
C VAL A 12 12.50 13.20 6.01
N SER A 13 11.59 13.47 6.94
CA SER A 13 10.98 12.43 7.78
C SER A 13 10.12 11.42 7.00
N LYS A 14 9.75 11.70 5.74
CA LYS A 14 9.12 10.69 4.86
C LYS A 14 10.00 9.47 4.61
N TYR A 15 11.32 9.60 4.79
CA TYR A 15 12.29 8.52 4.60
C TYR A 15 12.63 7.78 5.90
N PHE A 16 11.97 8.10 7.00
CA PHE A 16 12.11 7.36 8.25
C PHE A 16 11.47 5.98 8.13
N ILE A 17 11.96 5.04 8.95
CA ILE A 17 11.59 3.63 8.86
C ILE A 17 10.65 3.25 10.00
N THR A 18 10.86 3.82 11.18
CA THR A 18 10.15 3.45 12.40
C THR A 18 9.44 4.63 13.02
N ILE A 19 8.41 4.36 13.83
CA ILE A 19 7.73 5.39 14.62
C ILE A 19 8.69 6.12 15.57
N ASN A 20 9.70 5.42 16.08
CA ASN A 20 10.69 6.00 16.99
C ASN A 20 11.51 7.09 16.31
N ASP A 21 11.78 7.00 15.01
CA ASP A 21 12.48 8.05 14.27
C ASP A 21 11.68 9.37 14.28
N PHE A 22 10.36 9.28 14.12
CA PHE A 22 9.47 10.45 14.20
C PHE A 22 9.39 11.01 15.62
N ILE A 23 9.22 10.14 16.63
CA ILE A 23 9.19 10.57 18.04
C ILE A 23 10.50 11.28 18.39
N ASN A 24 11.64 10.69 18.03
CA ASN A 24 12.95 11.27 18.28
C ASN A 24 13.10 12.63 17.61
N LEU A 25 12.65 12.78 16.35
CA LEU A 25 12.70 14.06 15.63
C LEU A 25 11.92 15.16 16.38
N GLU A 26 10.73 14.87 16.89
CA GLU A 26 9.92 15.84 17.63
C GLU A 26 10.55 16.20 18.99
N LEU A 27 11.27 15.25 19.59
CA LEU A 27 11.98 15.46 20.85
C LEU A 27 13.25 16.29 20.70
N VAL A 28 13.85 16.38 19.50
CA VAL A 28 15.10 17.15 19.28
C VAL A 28 14.95 18.62 19.69
N CYS A 29 13.89 19.31 19.25
CA CYS A 29 13.68 20.70 19.59
C CYS A 29 12.24 21.17 19.32
N LYS A 30 11.86 22.32 19.92
CA LYS A 30 10.52 22.93 19.76
C LYS A 30 10.10 23.15 18.30
N LYS A 31 11.05 23.36 17.38
CA LYS A 31 10.81 23.60 15.96
C LYS A 31 10.19 22.40 15.23
N PHE A 32 10.48 21.18 15.69
CA PHE A 32 10.02 19.94 15.06
C PHE A 32 8.85 19.28 15.79
N ARG A 33 8.36 19.86 16.89
CA ARG A 33 7.13 19.39 17.54
C ARG A 33 5.94 19.48 16.58
N GLY A 34 5.05 18.49 16.64
CA GLY A 34 3.89 18.39 15.74
C GLY A 34 4.31 18.11 14.30
N ASN A 35 5.43 17.41 14.09
CA ASN A 35 5.84 16.98 12.75
C ASN A 35 4.89 15.91 12.19
N MET A 36 4.48 14.95 13.03
CA MET A 36 3.56 13.87 12.65
C MET A 36 2.15 14.38 12.32
N GLU A 37 1.70 15.47 12.95
CA GLU A 37 0.41 16.12 12.67
C GLU A 37 0.31 16.68 11.24
N LYS A 38 1.45 16.94 10.58
CA LYS A 38 1.49 17.50 9.22
C LYS A 38 1.22 16.45 8.13
N PHE A 39 1.12 15.18 8.50
CA PHE A 39 0.92 14.10 7.55
C PHE A 39 -0.57 13.80 7.34
N HIS A 40 -1.00 13.86 6.08
CA HIS A 40 -2.33 13.41 5.64
C HIS A 40 -2.32 11.97 5.09
N PHE A 41 -1.15 11.35 5.02
CA PHE A 41 -0.94 9.95 4.70
C PHE A 41 0.16 9.37 5.58
N ASN A 42 0.11 8.08 5.88
CA ASN A 42 1.14 7.45 6.69
C ASN A 42 2.44 7.23 5.88
N PRO A 43 3.59 7.78 6.33
CA PRO A 43 4.88 7.57 5.69
C PRO A 43 5.46 6.16 5.96
N ILE A 44 4.99 5.51 7.02
CA ILE A 44 5.39 4.16 7.45
C ILE A 44 4.15 3.28 7.64
N PRO A 45 4.27 1.94 7.66
CA PRO A 45 3.17 1.07 8.07
C PRO A 45 2.64 1.45 9.46
N LEU A 46 1.33 1.51 9.60
CA LEU A 46 0.68 1.78 10.88
C LEU A 46 -0.03 0.55 11.42
N ASN A 47 -0.22 0.55 12.73
CA ASN A 47 -1.05 -0.40 13.44
C ASN A 47 -1.90 0.34 14.47
N SER A 48 -2.81 -0.37 15.12
CA SER A 48 -3.70 0.20 16.15
C SER A 48 -2.98 0.97 17.26
N LYS A 49 -1.71 0.65 17.56
CA LYS A 49 -0.91 1.37 18.57
C LYS A 49 -0.25 2.64 18.01
N THR A 50 0.15 2.64 16.75
CA THR A 50 0.90 3.76 16.14
C THR A 50 0.02 4.78 15.44
N LEU A 51 -1.22 4.42 15.13
CA LEU A 51 -2.17 5.29 14.44
C LEU A 51 -2.46 6.60 15.18
N GLY A 52 -2.45 6.58 16.51
CA GLY A 52 -2.69 7.76 17.35
C GLY A 52 -1.64 8.87 17.22
N TYR A 53 -0.42 8.53 16.76
CA TYR A 53 0.63 9.54 16.54
C TYR A 53 0.39 10.40 15.31
N PHE A 54 -0.43 9.95 14.36
CA PHE A 54 -0.71 10.64 13.11
C PHE A 54 -2.21 11.00 13.03
N PRO A 55 -2.65 12.04 13.75
CA PRO A 55 -4.07 12.33 13.95
C PRO A 55 -4.80 12.72 12.65
N ASN A 56 -4.09 13.31 11.68
CA ASN A 56 -4.67 13.90 10.47
C ASN A 56 -4.60 12.99 9.23
N ILE A 57 -4.40 11.68 9.42
CA ILE A 57 -4.38 10.74 8.29
C ILE A 57 -5.77 10.62 7.66
N GLU A 58 -5.81 10.97 6.38
CA GLU A 58 -6.97 10.81 5.50
C GLU A 58 -6.72 9.71 4.48
N THR A 59 -5.47 9.54 4.03
CA THR A 59 -5.07 8.53 3.05
C THR A 59 -4.24 7.44 3.72
N LEU A 60 -4.75 6.21 3.73
CA LEU A 60 -4.02 5.05 4.25
C LEU A 60 -3.15 4.44 3.14
N HIS A 61 -1.85 4.42 3.32
CA HIS A 61 -0.91 3.65 2.51
C HIS A 61 -0.69 2.27 3.13
N LEU A 62 -0.91 1.23 2.33
CA LEU A 62 -0.51 -0.14 2.63
C LEU A 62 0.75 -0.45 1.83
N TRP A 63 1.88 -0.50 2.52
CA TRP A 63 3.20 -0.71 1.92
C TRP A 63 3.47 -2.19 1.69
N ASN A 64 3.02 -3.04 2.61
CA ASN A 64 3.11 -4.49 2.52
C ASN A 64 1.74 -5.13 2.62
N LYS A 65 1.66 -6.38 2.16
CA LYS A 65 0.43 -7.16 2.21
C LYS A 65 -0.03 -7.36 3.64
N GLU A 66 0.89 -7.53 4.58
CA GLU A 66 0.70 -7.83 6.00
C GLU A 66 0.29 -6.61 6.83
N ASP A 67 0.37 -5.39 6.26
CA ASP A 67 0.05 -4.16 6.97
C ASP A 67 -1.40 -4.14 7.47
N GLU A 68 -1.63 -3.53 8.63
CA GLU A 68 -2.96 -3.39 9.20
C GLU A 68 -3.80 -2.43 8.34
N ASN A 69 -4.95 -2.89 7.85
CA ASN A 69 -5.86 -2.08 7.04
C ASN A 69 -7.05 -1.52 7.85
N PHE A 70 -7.03 -1.69 9.18
CA PHE A 70 -8.05 -1.18 10.09
C PHE A 70 -9.48 -1.58 9.67
N GLY A 71 -9.68 -2.84 9.32
CA GLY A 71 -10.98 -3.39 8.90
C GLY A 71 -11.39 -3.04 7.47
N ASN A 72 -10.50 -2.47 6.64
CA ASN A 72 -10.74 -2.22 5.23
C ASN A 72 -10.23 -3.38 4.38
N GLY A 73 -10.94 -4.51 4.46
CA GLY A 73 -10.69 -5.69 3.63
C GLY A 73 -11.03 -5.45 2.16
N PHE A 74 -10.26 -6.08 1.28
CA PHE A 74 -10.47 -6.10 -0.17
C PHE A 74 -10.01 -7.43 -0.73
N LEU A 75 -10.52 -7.78 -1.92
CA LEU A 75 -10.26 -9.07 -2.53
C LEU A 75 -8.94 -9.05 -3.29
N ILE A 76 -8.10 -10.05 -3.07
CA ILE A 76 -6.85 -10.24 -3.80
C ILE A 76 -6.80 -11.63 -4.42
N LYS A 77 -6.26 -11.73 -5.64
CA LYS A 77 -6.04 -13.04 -6.26
C LYS A 77 -4.88 -13.75 -5.58
N PHE A 78 -5.13 -14.93 -5.02
CA PHE A 78 -4.09 -15.76 -4.41
C PHE A 78 -3.71 -16.91 -5.35
N ASN A 79 -2.43 -17.02 -5.71
CA ASN A 79 -1.89 -18.22 -6.34
C ASN A 79 -1.35 -19.15 -5.25
N LYS A 80 -2.19 -20.02 -4.69
CA LYS A 80 -1.71 -21.18 -3.94
C LYS A 80 -1.63 -22.38 -4.88
N ASN A 81 -0.42 -22.87 -5.09
CA ASN A 81 -0.09 -24.20 -5.61
C ASN A 81 -0.96 -24.68 -6.78
N HIS A 82 -0.66 -24.23 -8.02
CA HIS A 82 -0.89 -24.86 -9.35
C HIS A 82 -2.11 -25.77 -9.65
N VAL A 83 -3.10 -25.90 -8.76
CA VAL A 83 -4.13 -26.95 -8.78
C VAL A 83 -5.54 -26.34 -8.73
N TYR A 84 -5.70 -25.11 -8.22
CA TYR A 84 -6.99 -24.41 -8.25
C TYR A 84 -6.87 -23.06 -8.98
N ASN A 85 -7.66 -22.95 -10.04
CA ASN A 85 -7.84 -21.71 -10.80
C ASN A 85 -8.57 -20.67 -9.92
N GLY A 86 -7.95 -19.49 -9.74
CA GLY A 86 -8.67 -18.22 -9.69
C GLY A 86 -9.54 -17.90 -8.45
N MET A 87 -9.18 -18.35 -7.26
CA MET A 87 -9.91 -17.93 -6.06
C MET A 87 -9.43 -16.54 -5.59
N TYR A 88 -10.35 -15.58 -5.50
CA TYR A 88 -10.15 -14.36 -4.76
C TYR A 88 -10.25 -14.66 -3.26
N GLU A 89 -9.35 -14.09 -2.47
CA GLU A 89 -9.45 -14.14 -1.02
C GLU A 89 -9.47 -12.71 -0.48
N ASP A 90 -10.31 -12.48 0.53
CA ASP A 90 -10.22 -11.24 1.30
C ASP A 90 -8.85 -11.19 1.99
N VAL A 91 -8.15 -10.06 1.87
CA VAL A 91 -6.85 -9.82 2.50
C VAL A 91 -6.89 -10.02 4.04
N ASN A 92 -8.08 -9.94 4.64
CA ASN A 92 -8.34 -10.14 6.06
C ASN A 92 -8.81 -11.55 6.45
N LYS A 93 -8.95 -12.50 5.52
CA LYS A 93 -9.54 -13.84 5.78
C LYS A 93 -8.98 -14.57 7.01
N ASN A 94 -7.69 -14.42 7.32
CA ASN A 94 -7.03 -15.07 8.46
C ASN A 94 -6.55 -14.07 9.52
N ARG A 95 -7.09 -12.86 9.54
CA ARG A 95 -6.71 -11.81 10.50
C ARG A 95 -7.70 -11.73 11.64
N VAL A 96 -7.19 -11.32 12.80
CA VAL A 96 -8.03 -10.95 13.92
C VAL A 96 -8.94 -9.80 13.48
N TYR A 97 -10.22 -9.89 13.84
CA TYR A 97 -11.17 -8.82 13.55
C TYR A 97 -10.71 -7.50 14.18
N VAL A 98 -10.69 -6.45 13.38
CA VAL A 98 -10.40 -5.07 13.81
C VAL A 98 -11.58 -4.19 13.43
N PRO A 99 -12.09 -3.33 14.34
CA PRO A 99 -13.14 -2.38 14.01
C PRO A 99 -12.77 -1.53 12.80
N LYS A 100 -13.72 -1.37 11.87
CA LYS A 100 -13.49 -0.64 10.63
C LYS A 100 -13.28 0.85 10.92
N ARG A 101 -12.12 1.39 10.54
CA ARG A 101 -11.86 2.83 10.51
C ARG A 101 -12.00 3.33 9.07
N MET A 102 -12.73 4.44 8.89
CA MET A 102 -12.86 5.05 7.57
C MET A 102 -11.64 5.93 7.25
N PHE A 103 -11.21 5.84 6.00
CA PHE A 103 -10.22 6.72 5.40
C PHE A 103 -10.86 7.35 4.17
N TYR A 104 -10.41 8.55 3.77
CA TYR A 104 -10.84 9.16 2.51
C TYR A 104 -10.40 8.29 1.33
N GLN A 105 -9.18 7.79 1.38
CA GLN A 105 -8.61 6.94 0.33
C GLN A 105 -7.67 5.90 0.93
N ILE A 106 -7.57 4.74 0.28
CA ILE A 106 -6.58 3.71 0.57
C ILE A 106 -5.70 3.52 -0.67
N VAL A 107 -4.39 3.45 -0.48
CA VAL A 107 -3.43 3.26 -1.56
C VAL A 107 -2.60 2.01 -1.28
N VAL A 108 -2.66 1.06 -2.20
CA VAL A 108 -1.96 -0.22 -2.12
C VAL A 108 -0.67 -0.12 -2.92
N TRP A 109 0.46 -0.18 -2.22
CA TRP A 109 1.80 -0.08 -2.81
C TRP A 109 2.48 -1.44 -3.01
N PHE A 110 2.04 -2.50 -2.36
CA PHE A 110 2.56 -3.83 -2.69
C PHE A 110 2.01 -4.33 -4.02
N ASP A 111 2.74 -5.28 -4.60
CA ASP A 111 2.41 -5.86 -5.89
C ASP A 111 1.07 -6.64 -5.86
N VAL A 112 0.17 -6.31 -6.79
CA VAL A 112 -1.08 -7.03 -7.02
C VAL A 112 -1.16 -7.57 -8.45
N ASP A 113 -1.71 -8.78 -8.64
CA ASP A 113 -1.95 -9.33 -9.99
C ASP A 113 -2.98 -8.47 -10.71
N TYR A 114 -2.81 -8.26 -12.02
CA TYR A 114 -3.71 -7.48 -12.86
C TYR A 114 -5.19 -7.82 -12.69
N VAL A 115 -5.52 -9.10 -12.48
CA VAL A 115 -6.92 -9.56 -12.30
C VAL A 115 -7.53 -9.09 -10.97
N THR A 116 -6.71 -8.67 -10.01
CA THR A 116 -7.17 -8.09 -8.74
C THR A 116 -7.92 -6.78 -8.94
N ILE A 117 -7.70 -6.09 -10.05
CA ILE A 117 -8.39 -4.84 -10.41
C ILE A 117 -9.70 -5.22 -11.09
N ASN A 118 -10.64 -5.74 -10.30
CA ASN A 118 -12.01 -5.97 -10.72
C ASN A 118 -12.90 -4.76 -10.34
N ASP A 119 -14.13 -4.73 -10.85
CA ASP A 119 -15.07 -3.65 -10.56
C ASP A 119 -15.39 -3.53 -9.06
N GLU A 120 -15.38 -4.65 -8.32
CA GLU A 120 -15.66 -4.67 -6.88
C GLU A 120 -14.62 -3.88 -6.08
N ASN A 121 -13.32 -4.10 -6.32
CA ASN A 121 -12.25 -3.35 -5.67
C ASN A 121 -12.15 -1.91 -6.18
N THR A 122 -12.51 -1.66 -7.45
CA THR A 122 -12.49 -0.32 -8.05
C THR A 122 -13.61 0.57 -7.52
N SER A 123 -14.73 -0.03 -7.08
CA SER A 123 -15.84 0.66 -6.43
C SER A 123 -15.50 1.12 -5.00
N GLN A 124 -14.51 0.48 -4.38
CA GLN A 124 -13.97 0.90 -3.09
C GLN A 124 -13.04 2.09 -3.31
N ASN A 125 -12.85 2.93 -2.29
CA ASN A 125 -11.94 4.09 -2.32
C ASN A 125 -10.45 3.66 -2.31
N ILE A 126 -10.12 2.57 -3.01
CA ILE A 126 -8.83 1.90 -3.05
C ILE A 126 -8.15 2.19 -4.40
N LYS A 127 -6.88 2.58 -4.35
CA LYS A 127 -6.03 2.76 -5.53
C LYS A 127 -4.84 1.81 -5.48
N PHE A 128 -4.68 1.01 -6.53
CA PHE A 128 -3.53 0.13 -6.69
C PHE A 128 -2.41 0.86 -7.43
N LYS A 129 -1.21 0.88 -6.86
CA LYS A 129 -0.04 1.53 -7.46
C LYS A 129 0.85 0.55 -8.21
N ASN A 130 0.96 -0.69 -7.73
CA ASN A 130 1.84 -1.68 -8.32
C ASN A 130 1.05 -2.88 -8.84
N ILE A 131 0.87 -2.90 -10.15
CA ILE A 131 0.01 -3.84 -10.86
C ILE A 131 0.89 -4.71 -11.76
N ILE A 132 0.95 -6.00 -11.44
CA ILE A 132 1.76 -6.99 -12.16
C ILE A 132 0.92 -7.69 -13.23
N TYR A 133 1.42 -7.67 -14.47
CA TYR A 133 0.91 -8.52 -15.55
C TYR A 133 1.70 -9.83 -15.63
N THR A 134 1.08 -10.90 -15.17
CA THR A 134 1.70 -12.23 -15.07
C THR A 134 1.53 -13.06 -16.34
N LYS A 135 2.30 -14.16 -16.45
CA LYS A 135 2.15 -15.14 -17.54
C LYS A 135 0.72 -15.68 -17.65
N ASN A 136 0.01 -15.80 -16.52
CA ASN A 136 -1.39 -16.22 -16.50
C ASN A 136 -2.30 -15.15 -17.10
N ASN A 137 -2.07 -13.88 -16.79
CA ASN A 137 -2.79 -12.79 -17.44
C ASN A 137 -2.51 -12.78 -18.95
N ARG A 138 -1.25 -12.97 -19.37
CA ARG A 138 -0.90 -13.09 -20.79
C ARG A 138 -1.62 -14.24 -21.50
N LYS A 139 -1.71 -15.40 -20.85
CA LYS A 139 -2.48 -16.55 -21.38
C LYS A 139 -3.98 -16.24 -21.51
N GLN A 140 -4.51 -15.37 -20.66
CA GLN A 140 -5.94 -15.04 -20.60
C GLN A 140 -6.32 -13.86 -21.52
N PHE A 141 -5.50 -12.81 -21.58
CA PHE A 141 -5.82 -11.54 -22.25
C PHE A 141 -4.91 -11.26 -23.46
N GLY A 142 -3.91 -12.11 -23.73
CA GLY A 142 -3.00 -11.98 -24.87
C GLY A 142 -1.70 -11.25 -24.54
N ASN A 143 -0.99 -10.81 -25.58
CA ASN A 143 0.34 -10.20 -25.44
C ASN A 143 0.30 -8.68 -25.22
N ASN A 144 -0.85 -8.03 -25.41
CA ASN A 144 -0.99 -6.59 -25.25
C ASN A 144 -1.07 -6.25 -23.77
N ILE A 145 -0.07 -5.54 -23.26
CA ILE A 145 0.00 -5.12 -21.86
C ILE A 145 -0.95 -3.93 -21.65
N PRO A 146 -1.94 -4.02 -20.76
CA PRO A 146 -2.84 -2.91 -20.43
C PRO A 146 -2.09 -1.69 -19.87
N LEU A 147 -2.58 -0.49 -20.15
CA LEU A 147 -1.92 0.78 -19.77
C LEU A 147 -1.81 1.01 -18.26
N ASN A 148 -2.68 0.38 -17.46
CA ASN A 148 -2.67 0.48 -16.00
C ASN A 148 -1.69 -0.50 -15.33
N VAL A 149 -1.03 -1.37 -16.09
CA VAL A 149 0.02 -2.26 -15.58
C VAL A 149 1.30 -1.47 -15.35
N THR A 150 1.92 -1.66 -14.19
CA THR A 150 3.19 -0.99 -13.84
C THR A 150 4.39 -1.92 -13.89
N SER A 151 4.18 -3.23 -13.84
CA SER A 151 5.25 -4.24 -13.77
C SER A 151 4.91 -5.50 -14.56
N ILE A 152 5.94 -6.15 -15.12
CA ILE A 152 5.80 -7.42 -15.85
C ILE A 152 6.25 -8.57 -14.93
N GLY A 153 5.40 -9.59 -14.81
CA GLY A 153 5.70 -10.76 -13.98
C GLY A 153 6.89 -11.57 -14.48
N PHE A 154 7.50 -12.35 -13.57
CA PHE A 154 8.67 -13.16 -13.89
C PHE A 154 8.43 -14.10 -15.08
N ARG A 155 9.33 -14.03 -16.08
CA ARG A 155 9.27 -14.82 -17.33
C ARG A 155 7.92 -14.70 -18.06
N CYS A 156 7.18 -13.60 -17.88
CA CYS A 156 5.87 -13.41 -18.50
C CYS A 156 5.95 -13.55 -20.03
N PHE A 157 6.98 -12.96 -20.65
CA PHE A 157 7.22 -12.98 -22.10
C PHE A 157 8.39 -13.87 -22.53
N ASN A 158 8.88 -14.76 -21.65
CA ASN A 158 9.92 -15.68 -22.03
C ASN A 158 9.41 -16.61 -23.15
N GLN A 159 10.24 -16.84 -24.18
CA GLN A 159 9.92 -17.62 -25.38
C GLN A 159 8.79 -17.03 -26.26
N CYS A 160 8.54 -15.72 -26.16
CA CYS A 160 7.82 -15.01 -27.21
C CYS A 160 8.75 -14.74 -28.40
N TYR A 161 8.27 -15.03 -29.61
CA TYR A 161 8.92 -14.61 -30.84
C TYR A 161 8.11 -13.46 -31.46
N SER A 162 8.81 -12.56 -32.14
CA SER A 162 8.28 -11.41 -32.88
C SER A 162 7.64 -11.82 -34.20
#